data_AF-A0A9D1Z2X1-F1
#
_entry.id   AF-A0A9D1Z2X1-F1
#
_cell.length_a   1.000
_cell.length_b   1.000
_cell.length_c   1.000
_cell.angle_alpha   90.00
_cell.angle_beta   90.00
_cell.angle_gamma   90.00
#
_symmetry.space_group_name_H-M   'P 1'
#
loop_
_entity.id
_entity.type
_entity.pdbx_description
1 polymer ?
#
loop_
_entity_poly.entity_id
_entity_poly.type
_entity_poly.pdbx_seq_one_letter_code
_entity_poly.pdbx_strand_id
1 'polypeptide(L)'
;MSNREFDLRQAVIDGDRVGVECFVADEQNEILKQWRAGERKELGPALQRSLQKSHRARWQLVRPEQEIPYQLGAWEGWLQAFHVLYEDEEREYDIVEMAVAKSPNADKIIRFLYQYGQPIRHGELAEKLGMSDSALSNAMKRVVGCGAVSASRTGRNTRYTLTPAAIQYCKKMDRWKSISRQNKKNAVLEEIARLCKQGMEETPVPAGESLPACAQGKHLAPTLEVKYFLKKPWAETAEIMTERKQPDNINQVYFSPLEKCVQLQAVDNCG
;
A
#
# COMPACT_ATOMS: atom_id res chain seq x y z
N MET A 1 4.14 31.83 14.86
CA MET A 1 4.19 31.68 13.39
C MET A 1 5.57 31.15 13.05
N SER A 2 5.68 30.03 12.32
CA SER A 2 6.98 29.47 11.96
C SER A 2 7.68 30.36 10.92
N ASN A 3 9.00 30.53 10.99
CA ASN A 3 9.79 31.33 10.02
C ASN A 3 9.40 31.06 8.56
N ARG A 4 9.08 29.82 8.20
CA ARG A 4 8.66 29.40 6.85
C ARG A 4 7.35 30.02 6.31
N GLU A 5 6.47 30.53 7.17
CA GLU A 5 5.25 31.21 6.70
C GLU A 5 5.57 32.66 6.30
N PHE A 6 6.54 33.26 6.96
CA PHE A 6 7.06 34.57 6.63
C PHE A 6 7.82 34.52 5.29
N ASP A 7 8.60 33.46 5.07
CA ASP A 7 9.38 33.24 3.85
C ASP A 7 8.50 33.13 2.59
N LEU A 8 7.40 32.36 2.63
CA LEU A 8 6.50 32.25 1.47
C LEU A 8 5.80 33.59 1.16
N ARG A 9 5.33 34.30 2.19
CA ARG A 9 4.64 35.59 2.00
C ARG A 9 5.57 36.60 1.36
N GLN A 10 6.80 36.68 1.86
CA GLN A 10 7.81 37.59 1.33
C GLN A 10 8.18 37.25 -0.11
N ALA A 11 8.42 35.96 -0.41
CA ALA A 11 8.71 35.52 -1.77
C ALA A 11 7.59 35.85 -2.77
N VAL A 12 6.32 35.71 -2.38
CA VAL A 12 5.20 36.08 -3.25
C VAL A 12 5.10 37.60 -3.45
N ILE A 13 5.30 38.39 -2.39
CA ILE A 13 5.29 39.86 -2.48
C ILE A 13 6.42 40.36 -3.39
N ASP A 14 7.61 39.77 -3.26
CA ASP A 14 8.80 40.13 -4.02
C ASP A 14 8.77 39.62 -5.47
N GLY A 15 7.79 38.79 -5.82
CA GLY A 15 7.73 38.14 -7.12
C GLY A 15 8.84 37.09 -7.31
N ASP A 16 9.44 36.60 -6.24
CA ASP A 16 10.52 35.61 -6.26
C ASP A 16 9.98 34.21 -6.57
N ARG A 17 9.93 33.91 -7.86
CA ARG A 17 9.49 32.60 -8.37
C ARG A 17 10.33 31.45 -7.79
N VAL A 18 11.65 31.63 -7.70
CA VAL A 18 12.55 30.56 -7.23
C VAL A 18 12.30 30.29 -5.75
N GLY A 19 12.10 31.33 -4.95
CA GLY A 19 11.71 31.20 -3.54
C GLY A 19 10.40 30.41 -3.36
N VAL A 20 9.39 30.68 -4.20
CA VAL A 20 8.12 29.94 -4.17
C VAL A 20 8.31 28.47 -4.58
N GLU A 21 9.07 28.20 -5.65
CA GLU A 21 9.39 26.83 -6.09
C GLU A 21 10.11 26.03 -5.00
N CYS A 22 11.16 26.60 -4.41
CA CYS A 22 11.91 25.98 -3.32
C CYS A 22 11.01 25.68 -2.12
N PHE A 23 10.17 26.65 -1.73
CA PHE A 23 9.21 26.45 -0.64
C PHE A 23 8.23 25.29 -0.93
N VAL A 24 7.66 25.23 -2.14
CA VAL A 24 6.73 24.15 -2.53
C VAL A 24 7.43 22.80 -2.49
N ALA A 25 8.66 22.71 -3.02
CA ALA A 25 9.44 21.48 -3.01
C ALA A 25 9.77 21.01 -1.59
N ASP A 26 10.11 21.94 -0.69
CA ASP A 26 10.39 21.63 0.72
C ASP A 26 9.14 21.10 1.44
N GLU A 27 7.98 21.73 1.25
CA GLU A 27 6.73 21.24 1.84
C GLU A 27 6.32 19.87 1.30
N GLN A 28 6.46 19.64 -0.02
CA GLN A 28 6.22 18.32 -0.62
C GLN A 28 7.15 17.26 -0.02
N ASN A 29 8.43 17.57 0.13
CA ASN A 29 9.41 16.67 0.72
C ASN A 29 9.09 16.33 2.18
N GLU A 30 8.70 17.32 3.00
CA GLU A 30 8.33 17.08 4.39
C GLU A 30 7.08 16.20 4.53
N ILE A 31 6.06 16.44 3.71
CA ILE A 31 4.85 15.60 3.67
C ILE A 31 5.20 14.16 3.25
N LEU A 32 6.06 14.00 2.24
CA LEU A 32 6.52 12.67 1.80
C LEU A 32 7.34 11.95 2.88
N LYS A 33 8.19 12.67 3.62
CA LYS A 33 8.94 12.12 4.76
C LYS A 33 7.98 11.61 5.84
N GLN A 34 6.99 12.41 6.24
CA GLN A 34 5.98 12.01 7.23
C GLN A 34 5.19 10.77 6.77
N TRP A 35 4.78 10.72 5.49
CA TRP A 35 4.12 9.55 4.92
C TRP A 35 5.01 8.29 5.00
N ARG A 36 6.28 8.42 4.61
CA ARG A 36 7.25 7.30 4.62
C ARG A 36 7.56 6.81 6.03
N ALA A 37 7.70 7.72 6.99
CA ALA A 37 7.94 7.41 8.39
C ALA A 37 6.79 6.58 9.01
N GLY A 38 5.62 6.54 8.38
CA GLY A 38 4.48 5.75 8.83
C GLY A 38 3.69 6.42 9.95
N GLU A 39 3.94 7.70 10.21
CA GLU A 39 3.23 8.54 11.19
C GLU A 39 1.85 8.97 10.64
N ARG A 40 1.00 7.98 10.32
CA ARG A 40 -0.28 8.19 9.63
C ARG A 40 -1.19 9.19 10.36
N LYS A 41 -1.24 9.12 11.70
CA LYS A 41 -2.11 9.98 12.52
C LYS A 41 -1.78 11.47 12.42
N GLU A 42 -0.52 11.82 12.15
CA GLU A 42 -0.09 13.22 12.06
C GLU A 42 -0.15 13.77 10.62
N LEU A 43 -0.11 12.87 9.64
CA LEU A 43 -0.12 13.20 8.22
C LEU A 43 -1.42 13.89 7.78
N GLY A 44 -2.59 13.39 8.21
CA GLY A 44 -3.89 14.01 7.88
C GLY A 44 -3.96 15.49 8.32
N PRO A 45 -3.70 15.80 9.60
CA PRO A 45 -3.60 17.18 10.08
C PRO A 45 -2.52 18.02 9.36
N ALA A 46 -1.37 17.43 9.01
CA ALA A 46 -0.32 18.12 8.25
C ALA A 46 -0.76 18.49 6.83
N LEU A 47 -1.44 17.58 6.12
CA LEU A 47 -2.01 17.82 4.79
C LEU A 47 -3.06 18.92 4.83
N GLN A 48 -3.98 18.85 5.80
CA GLN A 48 -5.03 19.85 5.97
C GLN A 48 -4.45 21.25 6.24
N ARG A 49 -3.42 21.34 7.09
CA ARG A 49 -2.72 22.61 7.36
C ARG A 49 -2.04 23.16 6.11
N SER A 50 -1.39 22.30 5.34
CA SER A 50 -0.70 22.68 4.09
C SER A 50 -1.69 23.17 3.04
N LEU A 51 -2.85 22.52 2.91
CA LEU A 51 -3.92 22.90 2.00
C LEU A 51 -4.57 24.23 2.40
N GLN A 52 -4.77 24.48 3.70
CA GLN A 52 -5.19 25.80 4.19
C GLN A 52 -4.15 26.88 3.90
N LYS A 53 -2.86 26.56 4.03
CA LYS A 53 -1.76 27.48 3.73
C LYS A 53 -1.71 27.84 2.25
N SER A 54 -1.84 26.85 1.36
CA SER A 54 -1.87 27.09 -0.09
C SER A 54 -3.06 27.95 -0.51
N HIS A 55 -4.26 27.67 0.02
CA HIS A 55 -5.43 28.51 -0.21
C HIS A 55 -5.20 29.94 0.25
N ARG A 56 -4.73 30.16 1.49
CA ARG A 56 -4.47 31.51 2.00
C ARG A 56 -3.45 32.27 1.12
N ALA A 57 -2.36 31.61 0.72
CA ALA A 57 -1.35 32.21 -0.14
C ALA A 57 -1.95 32.63 -1.50
N ARG A 58 -2.76 31.75 -2.11
CA ARG A 58 -3.44 32.04 -3.38
C ARG A 58 -4.43 33.20 -3.29
N TRP A 59 -5.23 33.27 -2.23
CA TRP A 59 -6.28 34.30 -2.10
C TRP A 59 -5.74 35.67 -1.64
N GLN A 60 -4.65 35.71 -0.86
CA GLN A 60 -4.19 36.94 -0.23
C GLN A 60 -3.03 37.64 -0.96
N LEU A 61 -2.29 36.91 -1.80
CA LEU A 61 -0.97 37.38 -2.26
C LEU A 61 -0.81 37.45 -3.78
N VAL A 62 -1.79 36.95 -4.54
CA VAL A 62 -1.60 36.70 -5.97
C VAL A 62 -2.30 37.76 -6.83
N ARG A 63 -1.51 38.43 -7.69
CA ARG A 63 -2.02 39.20 -8.83
C ARG A 63 -2.15 38.28 -10.06
N PRO A 64 -3.21 38.42 -10.87
CA PRO A 64 -3.51 37.48 -11.96
C PRO A 64 -2.49 37.50 -13.12
N GLU A 65 -1.62 38.51 -13.23
CA GLU A 65 -0.66 38.64 -14.34
C GLU A 65 0.69 37.91 -14.12
N GLN A 66 0.87 37.15 -13.03
CA GLN A 66 2.15 36.54 -12.66
C GLN A 66 2.18 35.01 -12.89
N GLU A 67 3.35 34.38 -12.99
CA GLU A 67 3.50 32.90 -13.04
C GLU A 67 3.31 32.23 -11.66
N ILE A 68 3.45 32.98 -10.58
CA ILE A 68 3.28 32.51 -9.19
C ILE A 68 1.92 31.83 -8.93
N PRO A 69 0.76 32.35 -9.42
CA PRO A 69 -0.51 31.64 -9.32
C PRO A 69 -0.48 30.21 -9.86
N TYR A 70 0.26 29.97 -10.95
CA TYR A 70 0.36 28.64 -11.54
C TYR A 70 1.05 27.66 -10.59
N GLN A 71 2.15 28.07 -9.96
CA GLN A 71 2.91 27.22 -9.04
C GLN A 71 2.14 26.91 -7.76
N LEU A 72 1.48 27.93 -7.19
CA LEU A 72 0.60 27.72 -6.03
C LEU A 72 -0.60 26.83 -6.38
N GLY A 73 -1.16 26.97 -7.59
CA GLY A 73 -2.21 26.08 -8.09
C GLY A 73 -1.73 24.65 -8.28
N ALA A 74 -0.53 24.43 -8.81
CA ALA A 74 0.07 23.12 -8.95
C ALA A 74 0.30 22.46 -7.58
N TRP A 75 0.79 23.22 -6.59
CA TRP A 75 0.94 22.75 -5.22
C TRP A 75 -0.40 22.39 -4.58
N GLU A 76 -1.43 23.22 -4.74
CA GLU A 76 -2.79 22.93 -4.26
C GLU A 76 -3.35 21.65 -4.89
N GLY A 77 -3.21 21.47 -6.21
CA GLY A 77 -3.62 20.26 -6.91
C GLY A 77 -2.87 19.01 -6.42
N TRP A 78 -1.58 19.13 -6.16
CA TRP A 78 -0.79 18.06 -5.55
C TRP A 78 -1.30 17.69 -4.15
N LEU A 79 -1.56 18.68 -3.30
CA LEU A 79 -2.09 18.46 -1.95
C LEU A 79 -3.47 17.80 -1.97
N GLN A 80 -4.36 18.21 -2.89
CA GLN A 80 -5.68 17.60 -3.05
C GLN A 80 -5.58 16.15 -3.50
N ALA A 81 -4.76 15.85 -4.51
CA ALA A 81 -4.54 14.48 -4.97
C ALA A 81 -3.99 13.60 -3.84
N PHE A 82 -3.04 14.12 -3.08
CA PHE A 82 -2.42 13.41 -1.97
C PHE A 82 -3.37 13.19 -0.79
N HIS A 83 -4.25 14.15 -0.51
CA HIS A 83 -5.32 14.00 0.47
C HIS A 83 -6.29 12.88 0.10
N VAL A 84 -6.72 12.81 -1.18
CA VAL A 84 -7.57 11.72 -1.66
C VAL A 84 -6.88 10.36 -1.50
N LEU A 85 -5.60 10.26 -1.85
CA LEU A 85 -4.82 9.03 -1.66
C LEU A 85 -4.72 8.65 -0.18
N TYR A 86 -4.50 9.62 0.71
CA TYR A 86 -4.44 9.38 2.15
C TYR A 86 -5.78 8.85 2.69
N GLU A 87 -6.91 9.46 2.30
CA GLU A 87 -8.22 8.99 2.71
C GLU A 87 -8.52 7.58 2.21
N ASP A 88 -8.13 7.26 0.98
CA ASP A 88 -8.28 5.91 0.42
C ASP A 88 -7.43 4.89 1.19
N GLU A 89 -6.19 5.23 1.56
CA GLU A 89 -5.35 4.37 2.40
C GLU A 89 -5.90 4.18 3.81
N GLU A 90 -6.44 5.22 4.44
CA GLU A 90 -7.09 5.13 5.75
C GLU A 90 -8.32 4.22 5.69
N ARG A 91 -9.15 4.35 4.64
CA ARG A 91 -10.29 3.42 4.42
C ARG A 91 -9.82 1.99 4.23
N GLU A 92 -8.77 1.75 3.43
CA GLU A 92 -8.19 0.41 3.28
C GLU A 92 -7.73 -0.15 4.64
N TYR A 93 -7.07 0.69 5.44
CA TYR A 93 -6.58 0.32 6.77
C TYR A 93 -7.74 -0.04 7.72
N ASP A 94 -8.80 0.76 7.75
CA ASP A 94 -10.01 0.47 8.53
C ASP A 94 -10.66 -0.85 8.12
N ILE A 95 -10.71 -1.15 6.82
CA ILE A 95 -11.22 -2.44 6.33
C ILE A 95 -10.39 -3.60 6.90
N VAL A 96 -9.07 -3.47 6.94
CA VAL A 96 -8.19 -4.51 7.48
C VAL A 96 -8.32 -4.62 9.00
N GLU A 97 -8.18 -3.52 9.73
CA GLU A 97 -8.14 -3.53 11.20
C GLU A 97 -9.51 -3.81 11.83
N MET A 98 -10.57 -3.23 11.27
CA MET A 98 -11.90 -3.26 11.90
C MET A 98 -12.76 -4.43 11.43
N ALA A 99 -12.62 -4.85 10.17
CA ALA A 99 -13.39 -5.95 9.62
C ALA A 99 -12.58 -7.25 9.56
N VAL A 100 -11.49 -7.29 8.78
CA VAL A 100 -10.79 -8.53 8.45
C VAL A 100 -10.08 -9.14 9.65
N ALA A 101 -9.35 -8.33 10.43
CA ALA A 101 -8.61 -8.80 11.60
C ALA A 101 -9.52 -9.25 12.75
N LYS A 102 -10.70 -8.62 12.89
CA LYS A 102 -11.62 -8.86 14.02
C LYS A 102 -12.69 -9.90 13.73
N SER A 103 -12.96 -10.21 12.46
CA SER A 103 -13.99 -11.20 12.11
C SER A 103 -13.69 -11.93 10.80
N PRO A 104 -13.49 -13.27 10.82
CA PRO A 104 -13.32 -14.05 9.60
C PRO A 104 -14.58 -14.02 8.71
N ASN A 105 -15.76 -13.81 9.29
CA ASN A 105 -17.00 -13.67 8.53
C ASN A 105 -17.04 -12.36 7.73
N ALA A 106 -16.42 -11.29 8.22
CA ALA A 106 -16.35 -10.02 7.51
C ALA A 106 -15.47 -10.15 6.25
N ASP A 107 -14.31 -10.80 6.33
CA ASP A 107 -13.47 -11.08 5.16
C ASP A 107 -14.21 -11.96 4.14
N LYS A 108 -14.92 -13.00 4.60
CA LYS A 108 -15.75 -13.84 3.72
C LYS A 108 -16.80 -13.04 2.96
N ILE A 109 -17.52 -12.15 3.64
CA ILE A 109 -18.53 -11.27 3.02
C ILE A 109 -17.89 -10.37 1.96
N ILE A 110 -16.80 -9.68 2.30
CA ILE A 110 -16.11 -8.75 1.39
C ILE A 110 -15.61 -9.48 0.15
N ARG A 111 -14.98 -10.64 0.31
CA ARG A 111 -14.51 -11.47 -0.82
C ARG A 111 -15.66 -11.99 -1.68
N PHE A 112 -16.75 -12.43 -1.07
CA PHE A 112 -17.91 -12.91 -1.80
C PHE A 112 -18.52 -11.78 -2.66
N LEU A 113 -18.74 -10.60 -2.07
CA LEU A 113 -19.28 -9.46 -2.81
C LEU A 113 -18.36 -9.03 -3.95
N TYR A 114 -17.04 -9.17 -3.78
CA TYR A 114 -16.06 -8.87 -4.81
C TYR A 114 -16.16 -9.82 -6.01
N GLN A 115 -16.32 -11.12 -5.73
CA GLN A 115 -16.47 -12.14 -6.76
C GLN A 115 -17.85 -12.09 -7.44
N TYR A 116 -18.90 -11.77 -6.68
CA TYR A 116 -20.25 -11.67 -7.20
C TYR A 116 -20.43 -10.46 -8.13
N GLY A 117 -19.77 -9.33 -7.83
CA GLY A 117 -19.67 -8.17 -8.72
C GLY A 117 -20.95 -7.36 -8.92
N GLN A 118 -22.07 -7.76 -8.31
CA GLN A 118 -23.36 -7.07 -8.43
C GLN A 118 -23.99 -6.78 -7.06
N PRO A 119 -24.94 -5.84 -6.97
CA PRO A 119 -25.71 -5.61 -5.75
C PRO A 119 -26.50 -6.86 -5.35
N ILE A 120 -26.42 -7.28 -4.09
CA ILE A 120 -27.14 -8.46 -3.56
C ILE A 120 -28.02 -8.10 -2.38
N ARG A 121 -29.17 -8.77 -2.20
CA ARG A 121 -30.05 -8.57 -1.06
C ARG A 121 -29.51 -9.23 0.21
N HIS A 122 -29.92 -8.73 1.39
CA HIS A 122 -29.50 -9.30 2.68
C HIS A 122 -29.79 -10.81 2.81
N GLY A 123 -31.04 -11.23 2.56
CA GLY A 123 -31.42 -12.66 2.66
C GLY A 123 -30.67 -13.53 1.65
N GLU A 124 -30.57 -13.08 0.40
CA GLU A 124 -29.81 -13.78 -0.66
C GLU A 124 -28.33 -13.93 -0.28
N LEU A 125 -27.73 -12.90 0.33
CA LEU A 125 -26.35 -12.95 0.82
C LEU A 125 -26.19 -13.94 1.98
N ALA A 126 -27.15 -14.00 2.90
CA ALA A 126 -27.14 -14.94 4.02
C ALA A 126 -27.17 -16.39 3.53
N GLU A 127 -28.07 -16.70 2.59
CA GLU A 127 -28.19 -18.00 1.96
C GLU A 127 -26.91 -18.42 1.23
N LYS A 128 -26.33 -17.52 0.42
CA LYS A 128 -25.10 -17.79 -0.34
C LYS A 128 -23.88 -18.04 0.54
N LEU A 129 -23.82 -17.38 1.69
CA LEU A 129 -22.73 -17.55 2.66
C LEU A 129 -23.00 -18.67 3.68
N GLY A 130 -24.19 -19.28 3.67
CA GLY A 130 -24.59 -20.28 4.66
C GLY A 130 -24.64 -19.71 6.09
N MET A 131 -25.00 -18.43 6.22
CA MET A 131 -25.06 -17.72 7.51
C MET A 131 -26.51 -17.53 7.95
N SER A 132 -26.76 -17.55 9.26
CA SER A 132 -28.05 -17.11 9.78
C SER A 132 -28.21 -15.59 9.61
N ASP A 133 -29.46 -15.13 9.48
CA ASP A 133 -29.79 -13.71 9.31
C ASP A 133 -29.21 -12.82 10.44
N SER A 134 -29.25 -13.33 11.68
CA SER A 134 -28.67 -12.66 12.85
C SER A 134 -27.14 -12.60 12.81
N ALA A 135 -26.47 -13.67 12.37
CA ALA A 135 -25.01 -13.70 12.22
C ALA A 135 -24.56 -12.76 11.10
N LEU A 136 -25.28 -12.75 9.97
CA LEU A 136 -25.00 -11.84 8.86
C LEU A 136 -25.20 -10.38 9.30
N SER A 137 -26.31 -10.06 9.96
CA SER A 137 -26.57 -8.71 10.47
C SER A 137 -25.46 -8.19 11.39
N ASN A 138 -24.94 -9.03 12.29
CA ASN A 138 -23.84 -8.66 13.17
C ASN A 138 -22.51 -8.45 12.43
N ALA A 139 -22.21 -9.29 11.43
CA ALA A 139 -21.03 -9.12 10.58
C ALA A 139 -21.17 -7.87 9.70
N MET A 140 -22.34 -7.63 9.11
CA MET A 140 -22.63 -6.49 8.25
C MET A 140 -22.52 -5.15 8.97
N LYS A 141 -22.87 -5.06 10.27
CA LYS A 141 -22.62 -3.84 11.06
C LYS A 141 -21.15 -3.43 11.03
N ARG A 142 -20.23 -4.39 11.07
CA ARG A 142 -18.78 -4.12 11.01
C ARG A 142 -18.34 -3.77 9.60
N VAL A 143 -18.77 -4.56 8.62
CA VAL A 143 -18.42 -4.37 7.20
C VAL A 143 -18.93 -3.03 6.66
N VAL A 144 -20.13 -2.62 7.05
CA VAL A 144 -20.67 -1.29 6.72
C VAL A 144 -20.01 -0.21 7.57
N GLY A 145 -19.78 -0.47 8.86
CA GLY A 145 -19.15 0.49 9.77
C GLY A 145 -17.72 0.88 9.40
N CYS A 146 -16.94 -0.02 8.80
CA CYS A 146 -15.61 0.29 8.26
C CYS A 146 -15.64 0.84 6.82
N GLY A 147 -16.82 1.10 6.25
CA GLY A 147 -16.95 1.63 4.88
C GLY A 147 -16.58 0.64 3.78
N ALA A 148 -16.45 -0.67 4.06
CA ALA A 148 -16.16 -1.67 3.03
C ALA A 148 -17.34 -1.86 2.08
N VAL A 149 -18.57 -1.72 2.59
CA VAL A 149 -19.80 -1.96 1.86
C VAL A 149 -20.75 -0.79 2.05
N SER A 150 -21.31 -0.33 0.93
CA SER A 150 -22.45 0.58 0.91
C SER A 150 -23.76 -0.20 0.91
N ALA A 151 -24.72 0.26 1.71
CA ALA A 151 -26.06 -0.30 1.81
C ALA A 151 -27.07 0.66 1.19
N SER A 152 -27.75 0.22 0.13
CA SER A 152 -28.84 0.96 -0.49
C SER A 152 -30.17 0.29 -0.17
N ARG A 153 -31.13 1.08 0.33
CA ARG A 153 -32.47 0.59 0.68
C ARG A 153 -33.46 0.97 -0.41
N THR A 154 -34.18 -0.03 -0.92
CA THR A 154 -35.29 0.15 -1.86
C THR A 154 -36.53 -0.51 -1.29
N GLY A 155 -37.41 0.30 -0.69
CA GLY A 155 -38.60 -0.17 0.02
C GLY A 155 -38.24 -1.02 1.26
N ARG A 156 -38.67 -2.28 1.26
CA ARG A 156 -38.38 -3.25 2.34
C ARG A 156 -37.06 -4.00 2.14
N ASN A 157 -36.39 -3.83 1.00
CA ASN A 157 -35.19 -4.58 0.66
C ASN A 157 -33.93 -3.71 0.84
N THR A 158 -32.92 -4.26 1.50
CA THR A 158 -31.57 -3.69 1.56
C THR A 158 -30.66 -4.43 0.59
N ARG A 159 -29.97 -3.68 -0.26
CA ARG A 159 -28.96 -4.19 -1.19
C ARG A 159 -27.58 -3.72 -0.78
N TYR A 160 -26.60 -4.59 -0.92
CA TYR A 160 -25.22 -4.33 -0.55
C TYR A 160 -24.32 -4.31 -1.77
N THR A 161 -23.43 -3.33 -1.81
CA THR A 161 -22.43 -3.13 -2.86
C THR A 161 -21.09 -2.78 -2.24
N LEU A 162 -19.99 -3.33 -2.75
CA LEU A 162 -18.67 -2.91 -2.31
C LEU A 162 -18.39 -1.45 -2.67
N THR A 163 -17.67 -0.77 -1.80
CA THR A 163 -17.13 0.56 -2.09
C THR A 163 -15.89 0.45 -2.97
N PRO A 164 -15.49 1.54 -3.67
CA PRO A 164 -14.26 1.56 -4.46
C PRO A 164 -13.01 1.17 -3.63
N ALA A 165 -12.93 1.63 -2.38
CA ALA A 165 -11.83 1.28 -1.47
C ALA A 165 -11.77 -0.23 -1.19
N ALA A 166 -12.91 -0.88 -0.93
CA ALA A 166 -12.94 -2.32 -0.70
C ALA A 166 -12.60 -3.14 -1.97
N ILE A 167 -12.97 -2.64 -3.15
CA ILE A 167 -12.58 -3.24 -4.43
C ILE A 167 -11.06 -3.16 -4.61
N GLN A 168 -10.43 -2.00 -4.31
CA GLN A 168 -8.99 -1.84 -4.37
C GLN A 168 -8.27 -2.76 -3.38
N TYR A 169 -8.77 -2.84 -2.14
CA TYR A 169 -8.29 -3.78 -1.13
C TYR A 169 -8.29 -5.24 -1.65
N CYS A 170 -9.41 -5.70 -2.22
CA CYS A 170 -9.50 -7.06 -2.78
C CYS A 170 -8.50 -7.28 -3.93
N LYS A 171 -8.40 -6.32 -4.88
CA LYS A 171 -7.43 -6.37 -5.98
C LYS A 171 -5.99 -6.46 -5.47
N LYS A 172 -5.65 -5.65 -4.47
CA LYS A 172 -4.32 -5.61 -3.85
C LYS A 172 -4.02 -6.95 -3.18
N MET A 173 -4.95 -7.50 -2.42
CA MET A 173 -4.83 -8.82 -1.81
C MET A 173 -4.62 -9.94 -2.84
N ASP A 174 -5.37 -9.93 -3.94
CA ASP A 174 -5.22 -10.94 -4.99
C ASP A 174 -3.88 -10.81 -5.74
N ARG A 175 -3.42 -9.57 -5.97
CA ARG A 175 -2.07 -9.29 -6.51
C ARG A 175 -0.97 -9.78 -5.57
N TRP A 176 -1.08 -9.55 -4.26
CA TRP A 176 -0.10 -10.06 -3.30
C TRP A 176 -0.08 -11.58 -3.23
N LYS A 177 -1.25 -12.22 -3.32
CA LYS A 177 -1.34 -13.69 -3.41
C LYS A 177 -0.69 -14.25 -4.66
N SER A 178 -0.82 -13.57 -5.81
CA SER A 178 -0.17 -14.02 -7.05
C SER A 178 1.36 -13.87 -7.00
N ILE A 179 1.87 -12.77 -6.42
CA ILE A 179 3.31 -12.56 -6.21
C ILE A 179 3.87 -13.65 -5.27
N SER A 180 3.19 -13.93 -4.15
CA SER A 180 3.62 -14.99 -3.22
C SER A 180 3.68 -16.37 -3.90
N ARG A 181 2.71 -16.69 -4.78
CA ARG A 181 2.73 -17.93 -5.56
C ARG A 181 3.89 -17.97 -6.55
N GLN A 182 4.18 -16.85 -7.22
CA GLN A 182 5.30 -16.77 -8.15
C GLN A 182 6.64 -16.91 -7.42
N ASN A 183 6.80 -16.30 -6.25
CA ASN A 183 8.00 -16.44 -5.42
C ASN A 183 8.19 -17.89 -4.97
N LYS A 184 7.12 -18.57 -4.55
CA LYS A 184 7.17 -20.01 -4.23
C LYS A 184 7.56 -20.86 -5.45
N LYS A 185 7.02 -20.55 -6.62
CA LYS A 185 7.37 -21.23 -7.87
C LYS A 185 8.85 -21.03 -8.22
N ASN A 186 9.36 -19.80 -8.08
CA ASN A 186 10.77 -19.49 -8.34
C ASN A 186 11.69 -20.21 -7.36
N ALA A 187 11.36 -20.24 -6.07
CA ALA A 187 12.14 -20.98 -5.07
C ALA A 187 12.19 -22.50 -5.36
N VAL A 188 11.08 -23.09 -5.80
CA VAL A 188 11.06 -24.51 -6.23
C VAL A 188 11.90 -24.73 -7.49
N LEU A 189 11.86 -23.81 -8.45
CA LEU A 189 12.67 -23.90 -9.68
C LEU A 189 14.17 -23.78 -9.38
N GLU A 190 14.56 -22.91 -8.44
CA GLU A 190 15.95 -22.79 -7.98
C GLU A 190 16.43 -24.08 -7.30
N GLU A 191 15.61 -24.71 -6.47
CA GLU A 191 15.94 -25.98 -5.82
C GLU A 191 16.07 -27.12 -6.84
N ILE A 192 15.17 -27.21 -7.82
CA ILE A 192 15.28 -28.18 -8.93
C ILE A 192 16.57 -27.93 -9.71
N ALA A 193 16.90 -26.68 -10.03
CA ALA A 193 18.13 -26.34 -10.74
C ALA A 193 19.39 -26.72 -9.93
N ARG A 194 19.34 -26.57 -8.59
CA ARG A 194 20.43 -27.00 -7.69
C ARG A 194 20.59 -28.51 -7.71
N LEU A 195 19.50 -29.26 -7.60
CA LEU A 195 19.51 -30.73 -7.65
C LEU A 195 20.01 -31.25 -9.01
N CYS A 196 19.61 -30.62 -10.12
CA CYS A 196 20.12 -30.97 -11.45
C CYS A 196 21.63 -30.69 -11.57
N LYS A 197 22.15 -29.61 -10.99
CA LYS A 197 23.59 -29.34 -10.98
C LYS A 197 24.36 -30.36 -10.15
N GLN A 198 23.85 -30.73 -8.97
CA GLN A 198 24.46 -31.75 -8.10
C GLN A 198 24.44 -33.14 -8.74
N GLY A 199 23.37 -33.50 -9.45
CA GLY A 199 23.27 -34.76 -10.19
C GLY A 199 24.17 -34.84 -11.44
N MET A 200 24.79 -33.74 -11.88
CA MET A 200 25.75 -33.73 -13.00
C MET A 200 27.22 -33.77 -12.53
N GLU A 201 27.52 -33.63 -11.24
CA GLU A 201 28.88 -33.71 -10.70
C GLU A 201 29.30 -35.12 -10.22
N GLU A 202 28.37 -36.09 -10.17
CA GLU A 202 28.67 -37.47 -9.78
C GLU A 202 28.44 -38.46 -10.94
N THR A 203 29.35 -38.45 -11.90
CA THR A 203 29.78 -39.68 -12.58
C THR A 203 31.22 -39.49 -13.06
N PRO A 204 32.23 -39.94 -12.30
CA PRO A 204 33.54 -40.19 -12.87
C PRO A 204 33.34 -41.33 -13.87
N VAL A 205 33.33 -41.01 -15.16
CA VAL A 205 33.48 -42.02 -16.21
C VAL A 205 34.85 -42.68 -15.97
N PRO A 206 34.92 -43.99 -15.67
CA PRO A 206 36.22 -44.65 -15.63
C PRO A 206 36.81 -44.58 -17.04
N ALA A 207 37.87 -43.80 -17.17
CA ALA A 207 38.68 -43.73 -18.36
C ALA A 207 39.34 -45.10 -18.56
N GLY A 208 38.85 -45.86 -19.53
CA GLY A 208 39.50 -47.06 -19.99
C GLY A 208 38.52 -48.13 -20.44
N GLU A 209 37.99 -47.98 -21.66
CA GLU A 209 38.25 -48.95 -22.72
C GLU A 209 37.69 -48.46 -24.06
N SER A 210 38.45 -48.81 -25.08
CA SER A 210 38.44 -48.31 -26.46
C SER A 210 37.13 -48.53 -27.23
N LEU A 211 36.81 -47.51 -28.04
CA LEU A 211 35.94 -47.57 -29.22
C LEU A 211 36.19 -48.83 -30.08
N PRO A 212 35.17 -49.29 -30.83
CA PRO A 212 35.18 -48.88 -32.23
C PRO A 212 33.82 -48.40 -32.77
N ALA A 213 33.91 -47.29 -33.50
CA ALA A 213 33.38 -47.00 -34.84
C ALA A 213 31.92 -47.30 -35.23
N CYS A 214 31.41 -46.34 -36.03
CA CYS A 214 30.17 -46.30 -36.82
C CYS A 214 28.96 -45.74 -36.05
N ALA A 215 28.27 -44.67 -36.49
CA ALA A 215 28.33 -43.90 -37.73
C ALA A 215 27.57 -42.58 -37.53
N GLN A 216 28.03 -41.52 -38.23
CA GLN A 216 27.24 -40.43 -38.83
C GLN A 216 26.23 -39.70 -37.90
N GLY A 217 26.35 -38.42 -37.57
CA GLY A 217 26.91 -37.29 -38.31
C GLY A 217 25.89 -36.14 -38.26
N LYS A 218 26.35 -34.99 -37.73
CA LYS A 218 25.84 -33.60 -37.88
C LYS A 218 24.66 -33.20 -36.96
N HIS A 219 24.97 -32.57 -35.82
CA HIS A 219 25.14 -31.11 -35.58
C HIS A 219 23.79 -30.41 -35.29
N LEU A 220 23.54 -30.04 -34.02
CA LEU A 220 23.66 -28.69 -33.41
C LEU A 220 22.76 -27.64 -34.09
N ALA A 221 22.01 -26.74 -33.46
CA ALA A 221 21.57 -26.38 -32.11
C ALA A 221 20.75 -25.07 -32.33
N PRO A 222 19.65 -24.75 -31.61
CA PRO A 222 19.17 -23.37 -31.64
C PRO A 222 19.93 -22.52 -30.60
N THR A 223 20.75 -21.62 -31.12
CA THR A 223 21.39 -20.49 -30.44
C THR A 223 20.32 -19.58 -29.84
N LEU A 224 20.29 -19.45 -28.52
CA LEU A 224 19.55 -18.40 -27.81
C LEU A 224 20.46 -17.16 -27.70
N GLU A 225 20.38 -16.26 -28.69
CA GLU A 225 20.88 -14.89 -28.53
C GLU A 225 19.87 -14.08 -27.71
N VAL A 226 20.16 -13.84 -26.42
CA VAL A 226 19.49 -12.80 -25.64
C VAL A 226 20.31 -11.51 -25.78
N LYS A 227 19.93 -10.66 -26.73
CA LYS A 227 20.47 -9.30 -26.86
C LYS A 227 19.84 -8.41 -25.79
N TYR A 228 20.65 -8.06 -24.79
CA TYR A 228 20.34 -6.95 -23.88
C TYR A 228 20.41 -5.63 -24.65
N PHE A 229 19.28 -4.95 -24.81
CA PHE A 229 19.23 -3.54 -25.19
C PHE A 229 18.75 -2.72 -23.99
N LEU A 230 19.73 -2.14 -23.29
CA LEU A 230 19.54 -1.05 -22.33
C LEU A 230 19.63 0.29 -23.09
N LYS A 231 18.58 1.11 -23.01
CA LYS A 231 18.66 2.58 -23.12
C LYS A 231 17.44 3.23 -22.41
N LYS A 232 17.63 3.50 -21.10
CA LYS A 232 17.30 4.68 -20.23
C LYS A 232 16.04 5.56 -20.52
N PRO A 233 15.60 6.44 -19.58
CA PRO A 233 15.54 6.38 -18.10
C PRO A 233 14.25 7.01 -17.52
N TRP A 234 13.35 6.25 -16.87
CA TRP A 234 12.28 6.80 -16.00
C TRP A 234 12.01 5.89 -14.77
N ALA A 235 12.96 4.99 -14.44
CA ALA A 235 12.70 3.85 -13.55
C ALA A 235 13.09 4.07 -12.07
N GLU A 236 13.59 5.24 -11.66
CA GLU A 236 14.07 5.45 -10.29
C GLU A 236 12.98 5.82 -9.27
N THR A 237 11.71 5.94 -9.69
CA THR A 237 10.59 6.13 -8.75
C THR A 237 9.77 4.87 -8.48
N ALA A 238 10.00 3.78 -9.21
CA ALA A 238 9.23 2.54 -9.06
C ALA A 238 9.83 1.51 -8.08
N GLU A 239 11.13 1.58 -7.78
CA GLU A 239 11.82 0.55 -6.97
C GLU A 239 11.80 0.79 -5.46
N ILE A 240 11.30 1.94 -4.97
CA ILE A 240 11.34 2.27 -3.53
C ILE A 240 10.01 1.96 -2.81
N MET A 241 8.98 1.48 -3.51
CA MET A 241 7.69 1.09 -2.88
C MET A 241 7.67 -0.34 -2.31
N THR A 242 8.75 -1.11 -2.41
CA THR A 242 8.77 -2.54 -2.04
C THR A 242 9.32 -2.87 -0.66
N GLU A 243 9.84 -1.91 0.11
CA GLU A 243 10.33 -2.17 1.47
C GLU A 243 9.35 -1.69 2.55
N ARG A 244 8.27 -2.45 2.73
CA ARG A 244 7.62 -2.57 4.04
C ARG A 244 7.69 -4.02 4.47
N LYS A 245 8.68 -4.36 5.31
CA LYS A 245 8.65 -5.56 6.15
C LYS A 245 7.43 -5.45 7.07
N GLN A 246 6.47 -6.37 6.95
CA GLN A 246 5.49 -6.62 8.00
C GLN A 246 6.10 -7.53 9.07
N PRO A 247 5.62 -7.45 10.33
CA PRO A 247 6.07 -8.32 11.41
C PRO A 247 5.45 -9.72 11.27
N ASP A 248 6.31 -10.74 11.23
CA ASP A 248 5.93 -12.15 11.28
C ASP A 248 5.53 -12.53 12.72
N ASN A 249 4.23 -12.54 13.03
CA ASN A 249 3.53 -13.50 13.91
C ASN A 249 2.21 -12.91 14.44
N ILE A 250 1.08 -13.41 13.95
CA ILE A 250 -0.20 -13.34 14.65
C ILE A 250 -0.60 -14.78 14.98
N ASN A 251 0.04 -15.30 16.02
CA ASN A 251 -0.42 -16.44 16.80
C ASN A 251 0.28 -16.36 18.16
N GLN A 252 -0.14 -15.41 18.99
CA GLN A 252 -0.07 -15.58 20.45
C GLN A 252 -1.07 -14.62 21.09
N VAL A 253 -2.17 -15.23 21.54
CA VAL A 253 -3.07 -14.68 22.53
C VAL A 253 -2.31 -14.61 23.85
N TYR A 254 -2.10 -13.40 24.39
CA TYR A 254 -1.93 -13.23 25.83
C TYR A 254 -2.78 -12.04 26.29
N PHE A 255 -3.69 -12.35 27.20
CA PHE A 255 -4.49 -11.40 27.94
C PHE A 255 -3.60 -10.55 28.87
N SER A 256 -4.02 -9.29 29.05
CA SER A 256 -3.56 -8.36 30.09
C SER A 256 -3.66 -8.98 31.50
N PRO A 257 -2.81 -8.51 32.43
CA PRO A 257 -3.40 -7.86 33.60
C PRO A 257 -2.83 -6.46 33.87
N LEU A 258 -3.76 -5.52 34.07
CA LEU A 258 -3.60 -4.38 34.97
C LEU A 258 -3.05 -4.85 36.32
N GLU A 259 -1.99 -4.20 36.82
CA GLU A 259 -1.94 -3.53 38.13
C GLU A 259 -0.50 -3.39 38.67
N LYS A 260 -0.24 -2.19 39.22
CA LYS A 260 0.59 -1.84 40.38
C LYS A 260 2.09 -1.49 40.24
N CYS A 261 2.36 -0.39 40.97
CA CYS A 261 3.60 0.05 41.60
C CYS A 261 4.60 0.84 40.72
N VAL A 262 5.22 1.93 41.17
CA VAL A 262 5.26 2.63 42.47
C VAL A 262 5.90 4.00 42.21
N GLN A 263 5.48 5.03 42.96
CA GLN A 263 6.19 6.31 43.04
C GLN A 263 7.59 6.10 43.64
N LEU A 264 8.63 6.62 43.00
CA LEU A 264 9.90 6.89 43.68
C LEU A 264 10.30 8.33 43.40
N GLN A 265 10.08 9.17 44.41
CA GLN A 265 10.82 10.41 44.63
C GLN A 265 12.26 10.03 44.99
N ALA A 266 13.24 10.63 44.33
CA ALA A 266 14.60 10.71 44.83
C ALA A 266 14.82 12.13 45.34
N VAL A 267 14.82 12.24 46.68
CA VAL A 267 15.46 13.31 47.43
C VAL A 267 16.92 12.89 47.54
N ASP A 268 17.86 13.72 47.09
CA ASP A 268 19.24 13.66 47.55
C ASP A 268 19.71 15.09 47.84
N ASN A 269 19.59 15.44 49.11
CA ASN A 269 20.48 16.38 49.80
C ASN A 269 21.62 15.56 50.39
N CYS A 270 22.88 15.93 50.12
CA CYS A 270 23.98 15.98 51.09
C CYS A 270 25.27 16.38 50.37
N GLY A 271 25.86 17.49 50.82
CA GLY A 271 27.14 18.03 50.35
C GLY A 271 27.15 19.55 50.36
#